data_AF-A0A5N7S1B0-F1
#
_entry.id   AF-A0A5N7S1B0-F1
#
_cell.length_a   1.000
_cell.length_b   1.000
_cell.length_c   1.000
_cell.angle_alpha   90.00
_cell.angle_beta   90.00
_cell.angle_gamma   90.00
#
_symmetry.space_group_name_H-M   'P 1'
#
loop_
_entity.id
_entity.type
_entity.pdbx_description
1 polymer ?
#
loop_
_entity_poly.entity_id
_entity_poly.type
_entity_poly.pdbx_seq_one_letter_code
_entity_poly.pdbx_strand_id
1 'polypeptide(L)' 'MSQDTGERPENLIEGIQRQCNRVREILPLYDEIPTGAFAAAMMRRSIAGAELAIARGDVIAMLAAYRDLAGYEA' A
#
# COMPACT_ATOMS: atom_id res chain seq x y z
N MET A 1 24.13 -17.91 -23.65
CA MET A 1 24.03 -16.93 -22.56
C MET A 1 22.58 -16.52 -22.44
N SER A 2 21.81 -17.25 -21.65
CA SER A 2 20.42 -16.89 -21.37
C SER A 2 20.47 -15.70 -20.41
N GLN A 3 19.91 -14.57 -20.83
CA GLN A 3 19.67 -13.43 -19.95
C GLN A 3 18.53 -13.84 -19.01
N ASP A 4 18.88 -14.35 -17.83
CA ASP A 4 17.97 -14.40 -16.69
C ASP A 4 17.91 -12.97 -16.13
N THR A 5 16.93 -12.19 -16.57
CA THR A 5 16.63 -10.90 -15.96
C THR A 5 16.16 -11.22 -14.54
N GLY A 6 17.06 -11.10 -13.56
CA GLY A 6 16.91 -11.58 -12.18
C GLY A 6 15.83 -10.89 -11.32
N GLU A 7 14.71 -10.49 -11.90
CA GLU A 7 13.52 -10.05 -11.18
C GLU A 7 12.62 -11.26 -10.91
N ARG A 8 12.75 -11.83 -9.70
CA ARG A 8 11.75 -12.78 -9.24
C ARG A 8 10.41 -12.05 -9.08
N PRO A 9 9.29 -12.64 -9.54
CA PRO A 9 7.98 -12.01 -9.41
C PRO A 9 7.68 -11.67 -7.94
N GLU A 10 7.29 -10.41 -7.70
CA GLU A 10 6.89 -9.89 -6.38
C GLU A 10 5.67 -10.67 -5.87
N ASN A 11 5.71 -11.16 -4.64
CA ASN A 11 4.54 -11.80 -4.05
C ASN A 11 3.56 -10.75 -3.49
N LEU A 12 2.32 -11.17 -3.25
CA LEU A 12 1.25 -10.25 -2.83
C LEU A 12 1.58 -9.51 -1.52
N ILE A 13 2.24 -10.16 -0.56
CA ILE A 13 2.60 -9.54 0.73
C ILE A 13 3.68 -8.48 0.51
N GLU A 14 4.72 -8.80 -0.27
CA GLU A 14 5.78 -7.86 -0.63
C GLU A 14 5.20 -6.62 -1.34
N GLY A 15 4.32 -6.84 -2.31
CA GLY A 15 3.65 -5.76 -3.04
C GLY A 15 2.80 -4.88 -2.13
N ILE A 16 2.03 -5.47 -1.21
CA ILE A 16 1.26 -4.71 -0.22
C ILE A 16 2.17 -3.89 0.68
N GLN A 17 3.24 -4.48 1.21
CA GLN A 17 4.17 -3.79 2.10
C GLN A 17 4.87 -2.63 1.40
N ARG A 18 5.28 -2.81 0.13
CA ARG A 18 5.83 -1.75 -0.71
C ARG A 18 4.84 -0.60 -0.89
N GLN A 19 3.59 -0.90 -1.20
CA GLN A 19 2.54 0.12 -1.34
C GLN A 19 2.24 0.82 -0.01
N CYS A 20 2.16 0.10 1.11
CA CYS A 20 2.02 0.72 2.44
C CYS A 20 3.14 1.71 2.73
N ASN A 21 4.40 1.35 2.44
CA ASN A 21 5.53 2.25 2.66
C ASN A 21 5.46 3.48 1.76
N ARG A 22 5.16 3.31 0.47
CA ARG A 22 4.94 4.43 -0.45
C ARG A 22 3.85 5.38 0.06
N VAL A 23 2.71 4.85 0.51
CA VAL A 23 1.60 5.66 1.04
C VAL A 23 2.01 6.40 2.32
N ARG A 24 2.83 5.80 3.20
CA ARG A 24 3.40 6.48 4.37
C ARG A 24 4.31 7.64 3.98
N GLU A 25 5.09 7.51 2.92
CA GLU A 25 6.01 8.56 2.45
C GLU A 25 5.28 9.79 1.92
N ILE A 26 4.12 9.62 1.27
CA ILE A 26 3.33 10.72 0.72
C ILE A 26 2.33 11.32 1.74
N LEU A 27 2.04 10.61 2.83
CA LEU A 27 1.09 11.03 3.87
C LEU A 27 1.37 12.43 4.47
N PRO A 28 2.63 12.84 4.72
CA PRO A 28 2.95 14.18 5.22
C PRO A 28 2.48 15.30 4.28
N LEU A 29 2.49 15.08 2.96
CA LEU A 29 2.02 16.06 1.98
C LEU A 29 0.53 16.39 2.18
N TYR A 30 -0.25 15.42 2.64
CA TYR A 30 -1.67 15.59 2.93
C TYR A 30 -1.91 16.15 4.34
N ASP A 31 -1.04 15.86 5.31
CA ASP A 31 -1.14 16.42 6.67
C ASP A 31 -0.82 17.92 6.72
N GLU A 32 0.05 18.41 5.82
CA GLU A 32 0.41 19.84 5.73
C GLU A 32 -0.72 20.71 5.14
N ILE A 33 -1.71 20.11 4.48
CA ILE A 33 -2.82 20.81 3.85
C ILE A 33 -4.03 20.81 4.82
N PRO A 34 -4.60 21.97 5.19
CA PRO A 34 -5.74 22.03 6.12
C PRO A 34 -6.97 21.21 5.71
N THR A 35 -7.19 21.02 4.41
CA THR A 35 -8.26 20.18 3.85
C THR A 35 -7.83 18.73 3.59
N GLY A 36 -6.54 18.40 3.75
CA GLY A 36 -5.97 17.08 3.49
C GLY A 36 -6.16 16.07 4.63
N ALA A 37 -6.59 16.53 5.81
CA ALA A 37 -6.78 15.67 6.99
C ALA A 37 -7.72 14.47 6.75
N PHE A 38 -8.77 14.65 5.93
CA PHE A 38 -9.67 13.54 5.57
C PHE A 38 -8.97 12.50 4.68
N ALA A 39 -8.21 12.94 3.69
CA ALA A 39 -7.43 12.05 2.83
C ALA A 39 -6.35 11.31 3.64
N ALA A 40 -5.62 12.01 4.50
CA ALA A 40 -4.64 11.40 5.40
C ALA A 40 -5.28 10.35 6.32
N ALA A 41 -6.49 10.59 6.85
CA ALA A 41 -7.22 9.60 7.65
C ALA A 41 -7.60 8.35 6.84
N MET A 42 -8.02 8.52 5.58
CA MET A 42 -8.31 7.41 4.67
C MET A 42 -7.05 6.60 4.35
N MET A 43 -5.93 7.26 4.06
CA MET A 43 -4.64 6.59 3.83
C MET A 43 -4.20 5.75 5.02
N ARG A 44 -4.26 6.30 6.25
CA ARG A 44 -3.96 5.56 7.48
C ARG A 44 -4.87 4.35 7.65
N ARG A 45 -6.17 4.51 7.36
CA ARG A 45 -7.14 3.41 7.42
C ARG A 45 -6.82 2.31 6.40
N SER A 46 -6.47 2.66 5.17
CA SER A 46 -6.09 1.72 4.13
C SER A 46 -4.85 0.91 4.51
N ILE A 47 -3.82 1.57 5.07
CA ILE A 47 -2.62 0.91 5.57
C ILE A 47 -2.98 -0.09 6.68
N ALA A 48 -3.73 0.34 7.69
CA ALA A 48 -4.13 -0.54 8.80
C ALA A 48 -4.97 -1.73 8.33
N GLY A 49 -5.87 -1.51 7.35
CA GLY A 49 -6.65 -2.57 6.73
C GLY A 49 -5.79 -3.60 5.99
N ALA A 50 -4.75 -3.15 5.29
CA ALA A 50 -3.81 -4.01 4.59
C ALA A 50 -2.99 -4.88 5.55
N GLU A 51 -2.48 -4.29 6.63
CA GLU A 51 -1.73 -5.01 7.66
C GLU A 51 -2.59 -6.07 8.37
N LEU A 52 -3.85 -5.73 8.64
CA LEU A 52 -4.81 -6.67 9.23
C LEU A 52 -5.13 -7.82 8.28
N ALA A 53 -5.28 -7.54 6.98
CA ALA A 53 -5.54 -8.56 5.96
C ALA A 53 -4.37 -9.56 5.87
N ILE A 54 -3.12 -9.05 5.86
CA ILE A 54 -1.91 -9.87 5.92
C ILE A 54 -1.91 -10.72 7.19
N ALA A 55 -2.13 -10.10 8.36
CA ALA A 55 -2.08 -10.80 9.65
C ALA A 55 -3.12 -11.93 9.76
N ARG A 56 -4.26 -11.80 9.07
CA ARG A 56 -5.33 -12.81 9.02
C ARG A 56 -5.14 -13.86 7.94
N GLY A 57 -4.22 -13.66 7.00
CA GLY A 57 -4.11 -14.48 5.79
C GLY A 57 -5.33 -14.38 4.88
N ASP A 58 -6.07 -13.27 4.94
CA ASP A 58 -7.26 -13.04 4.12
C ASP A 58 -6.85 -12.54 2.73
N VAL A 59 -6.65 -13.47 1.80
CA VAL A 59 -6.15 -13.18 0.44
C VAL A 59 -7.08 -12.24 -0.34
N ILE A 60 -8.39 -12.33 -0.14
CA ILE A 60 -9.35 -11.45 -0.85
C ILE A 60 -9.23 -10.02 -0.32
N ALA A 61 -9.16 -9.86 1.00
CA ALA A 61 -8.91 -8.55 1.60
C ALA A 61 -7.52 -8.00 1.22
N MET A 62 -6.51 -8.85 1.10
CA MET A 62 -5.17 -8.48 0.64
C MET A 62 -5.18 -7.92 -0.78
N LEU A 63 -5.88 -8.58 -1.72
CA LEU A 63 -6.02 -8.09 -3.10
C LEU A 63 -6.76 -6.75 -3.17
N ALA A 64 -7.83 -6.61 -2.37
CA ALA A 64 -8.58 -5.37 -2.28
C ALA A 64 -7.71 -4.23 -1.71
N ALA A 65 -6.95 -4.49 -0.64
CA ALA A 65 -6.05 -3.54 -0.02
C ALA A 65 -4.90 -3.13 -0.95
N TYR A 66 -4.34 -4.08 -1.72
CA TYR A 66 -3.31 -3.77 -2.71
C TYR A 66 -3.81 -2.78 -3.77
N ARG A 67 -5.03 -2.98 -4.29
CA ARG A 67 -5.66 -2.06 -5.25
C ARG A 67 -5.99 -0.71 -4.63
N ASP A 68 -6.51 -0.70 -3.41
CA ASP A 68 -6.86 0.52 -2.68
C ASP A 68 -5.62 1.39 -2.43
N LEU A 69 -4.53 0.80 -1.92
CA LEU A 69 -3.27 1.50 -1.69
C LEU A 69 -2.64 2.03 -2.98
N ALA A 70 -2.78 1.30 -4.10
CA ALA A 70 -2.29 1.76 -5.41
C ALA A 70 -3.00 3.02 -5.92
N GLY A 71 -4.21 3.32 -5.42
CA GLY A 71 -4.99 4.48 -5.83
C GLY A 71 -4.56 5.82 -5.22
N TYR A 72 -3.68 5.82 -4.21
CA TYR A 72 -3.14 7.06 -3.65
C TYR A 72 -1.96 7.56 -4.47
N GLU A 73 -1.99 8.81 -4.91
CA GLU A 73 -0.91 9.47 -5.66
C GLU A 73 -0.39 10.70 -4.88
N ALA A 74 0.83 11.14 -5.20
CA ALA A 74 1.44 12.34 -4.62
C ALA A 74 1.01 13.59 -5.40
#